data_AF-A0A401NN07-F1
#
_entry.id   AF-A0A401NN07-F1
#
_cell.length_a   1.000
_cell.length_b   1.000
_cell.length_c   1.000
_cell.angle_alpha   90.00
_cell.angle_beta   90.00
_cell.angle_gamma   90.00
#
_symmetry.space_group_name_H-M   'P 1'
#
loop_
_entity.id
_entity.type
_entity.pdbx_description
1 polymer ?
#
loop_
_entity_poly.entity_id
_entity_poly.type
_entity_poly.pdbx_seq_one_letter_code
_entity_poly.pdbx_strand_id
1 'polypeptide(L)'
;MHALGFYHENCRIDRDDHIEVEMANIQQESENNFKVQESNNLVTDYDYVSVMHFGRFAFSKSPGLPTIVPKPDPNVQIGQFMGLSEIDVLKINTLYQCRKCNIHIYFFEIYSFKTLADFNLLLQFKRDSNYMILRCYVVPESETQIKLPQYRMLGVPNCRHLV
;
A
#
# COMPACT_ATOMS: atom_id res chain seq x y z
N MET A 1 -1.69 0.16 -2.87
CA MET A 1 -0.42 -0.57 -2.70
C MET A 1 -0.59 -2.07 -2.88
N HIS A 2 -1.45 -2.77 -2.13
CA HIS A 2 -1.68 -4.21 -2.36
C HIS A 2 -2.02 -4.58 -3.81
N ALA A 3 -2.96 -3.85 -4.44
CA ALA A 3 -3.31 -4.06 -5.85
C ALA A 3 -2.16 -3.78 -6.85
N LEU A 4 -1.11 -3.08 -6.40
CA LEU A 4 0.13 -2.85 -7.17
C LEU A 4 1.19 -3.94 -6.91
N GLY A 5 0.86 -4.98 -6.14
CA GLY A 5 1.77 -6.10 -5.86
C GLY A 5 2.63 -5.94 -4.61
N PHE A 6 2.35 -4.97 -3.74
CA PHE A 6 3.12 -4.78 -2.50
C PHE A 6 2.51 -5.52 -1.31
N TYR A 7 3.35 -6.26 -0.59
CA TYR A 7 3.02 -6.85 0.71
C TYR A 7 3.13 -5.82 1.84
N HIS A 8 2.72 -6.21 3.04
CA HIS A 8 2.92 -5.39 4.24
C HIS A 8 4.41 -5.25 4.56
N GLU A 9 4.81 -4.08 5.05
CA GLU A 9 6.22 -3.79 5.35
C GLU A 9 6.77 -4.73 6.44
N ASN A 10 5.94 -5.06 7.44
CA ASN A 10 6.26 -6.02 8.50
C ASN A 10 6.28 -7.49 8.02
N CYS A 11 6.12 -7.75 6.72
CA CYS A 11 6.26 -9.07 6.13
C CYS A 11 7.53 -9.21 5.28
N ARG A 12 8.40 -8.20 5.25
CA ARG A 12 9.67 -8.29 4.53
C ARG A 12 10.59 -9.38 5.10
N ILE A 13 11.49 -9.86 4.25
CA ILE A 13 12.48 -10.89 4.62
C ILE A 13 13.54 -10.39 5.61
N ASP A 14 13.85 -9.10 5.58
CA ASP A 14 14.80 -8.42 6.46
C ASP A 14 14.14 -7.77 7.68
N ARG A 15 12.82 -7.93 7.87
CA ARG A 15 12.08 -7.23 8.93
C ARG A 15 12.66 -7.50 10.33
N ASP A 16 13.22 -8.69 10.56
CA ASP A 16 13.67 -9.13 11.87
C ASP A 16 14.96 -8.39 12.28
N ASP A 17 15.57 -7.61 11.39
CA ASP A 17 16.62 -6.63 11.72
C ASP A 17 16.04 -5.30 12.26
N HIS A 18 14.78 -5.01 11.93
CA HIS A 18 14.13 -3.70 12.10
C HIS A 18 13.01 -3.69 13.15
N ILE A 19 12.34 -4.81 13.34
CA ILE A 19 11.24 -4.98 14.29
C ILE A 19 11.38 -6.31 15.04
N GLU A 20 10.71 -6.37 16.18
CA GLU A 20 10.42 -7.61 16.89
C GLU A 20 8.91 -7.85 16.82
N VAL A 21 8.53 -9.07 16.45
CA VAL A 21 7.13 -9.50 16.39
C VAL A 21 6.83 -10.36 17.61
N GLU A 22 5.99 -9.83 18.49
CA GLU A 22 5.57 -10.48 19.73
C GLU A 22 4.45 -11.49 19.44
N MET A 23 4.83 -12.66 18.89
CA MET A 23 3.89 -13.73 18.52
C MET A 23 2.95 -14.11 19.65
N ALA A 24 3.43 -14.10 20.90
CA ALA A 24 2.61 -14.39 22.06
C ALA A 24 1.48 -13.38 22.29
N ASN A 25 1.58 -12.15 21.78
CA ASN A 25 0.58 -11.09 21.93
C ASN A 25 -0.43 -11.05 20.77
N ILE A 26 -0.21 -11.82 19.70
CA ILE A 26 -1.07 -11.86 18.51
C ILE A 26 -2.26 -12.79 18.73
N GLN A 27 -3.42 -12.43 18.17
CA GLN A 27 -4.59 -13.32 18.07
C GLN A 27 -4.24 -14.56 17.25
N GLN A 28 -4.55 -15.76 17.75
CA GLN A 28 -4.13 -17.02 17.16
C GLN A 28 -4.55 -17.16 15.68
N GLU A 29 -5.75 -16.71 15.33
CA GLU A 29 -6.29 -16.69 13.97
C GLU A 29 -5.56 -15.74 13.02
N SER A 30 -4.80 -14.78 13.56
CA SER A 30 -4.14 -13.70 12.81
C SER A 30 -2.63 -13.89 12.68
N GLU A 31 -2.03 -14.94 13.26
CA GLU A 31 -0.59 -15.21 13.19
C GLU A 31 -0.05 -15.26 11.75
N ASN A 32 -0.86 -15.76 10.81
CA ASN A 32 -0.50 -15.81 9.39
C ASN A 32 -0.24 -14.43 8.77
N ASN A 33 -0.82 -13.35 9.31
CA ASN A 33 -0.62 -11.98 8.83
C ASN A 33 0.78 -11.45 9.15
N PHE A 34 1.54 -12.13 10.00
CA PHE A 34 2.90 -11.80 10.39
C PHE A 34 3.93 -12.76 9.80
N LYS A 35 3.57 -13.58 8.80
CA LYS A 35 4.54 -14.41 8.10
C LYS A 35 5.40 -13.56 7.16
N VAL A 36 6.70 -13.84 7.15
CA VAL A 36 7.62 -13.31 6.14
C VAL A 36 7.13 -13.75 4.76
N GLN A 37 7.12 -12.82 3.81
CA GLN A 37 6.83 -13.06 2.41
C GLN A 37 8.13 -13.02 1.62
N GLU A 38 8.39 -14.07 0.84
CA GLU A 38 9.50 -14.08 -0.10
C GLU A 38 9.23 -13.06 -1.21
N SER A 39 9.78 -11.88 -1.06
CA SER A 39 9.63 -10.77 -2.00
C SER A 39 10.94 -10.01 -2.15
N ASN A 40 11.16 -9.46 -3.34
CA ASN A 40 12.30 -8.59 -3.57
C ASN A 40 11.99 -7.22 -2.95
N ASN A 41 12.81 -6.79 -2.00
CA ASN A 41 12.71 -5.48 -1.34
C ASN A 41 13.00 -4.28 -2.27
N LEU A 42 13.23 -4.54 -3.57
CA LEU A 42 13.53 -3.55 -4.61
C LEU A 42 14.74 -2.66 -4.26
N VAL A 43 15.65 -3.20 -3.44
CA VAL A 43 16.84 -2.50 -2.93
C VAL A 43 16.48 -1.21 -2.19
N THR A 44 15.38 -1.24 -1.43
CA THR A 44 14.96 -0.14 -0.55
C THR A 44 15.16 -0.50 0.91
N ASP A 45 15.49 0.51 1.72
CA ASP A 45 15.57 0.37 3.18
C ASP A 45 14.19 0.01 3.77
N TYR A 46 14.20 -0.48 5.00
CA TYR A 46 12.97 -0.75 5.75
C TYR A 46 12.27 0.54 6.13
N ASP A 47 10.98 0.64 5.84
CA ASP A 47 10.23 1.89 5.99
C ASP A 47 9.17 1.82 7.10
N TYR A 48 9.54 2.27 8.30
CA TYR A 48 8.63 2.34 9.46
C TYR A 48 7.37 3.19 9.21
N VAL A 49 7.45 4.17 8.30
CA VAL A 49 6.34 5.08 7.97
C VAL A 49 5.64 4.70 6.68
N SER A 50 5.93 3.52 6.11
CA SER A 50 5.17 2.99 4.98
C SER A 50 3.69 2.89 5.34
N VAL A 51 2.81 3.25 4.40
CA VAL A 51 1.36 3.05 4.54
C VAL A 51 1.01 1.56 4.68
N MET A 52 1.96 0.69 4.33
CA MET A 52 1.83 -0.77 4.37
C MET A 52 2.34 -1.38 5.68
N HIS A 53 2.90 -0.60 6.58
CA HIS A 53 3.39 -1.09 7.86
C HIS A 53 2.24 -1.23 8.85
N PHE A 54 2.11 -2.38 9.52
CA PHE A 54 1.14 -2.52 10.61
C PHE A 54 1.45 -1.61 11.80
N GLY A 55 0.40 -1.17 12.49
CA GLY A 55 0.55 -0.46 13.76
C GLY A 55 1.03 -1.37 14.89
N ARG A 56 1.57 -0.75 15.94
CA ARG A 56 2.13 -1.41 17.14
C ARG A 56 1.22 -2.46 17.77
N PHE A 57 -0.09 -2.26 17.72
CA PHE A 57 -1.10 -3.10 18.38
C PHE A 57 -1.96 -3.90 17.39
N ALA A 58 -1.54 -3.99 16.11
CA ALA A 58 -2.29 -4.71 15.09
C ALA A 58 -2.50 -6.17 15.51
N PHE A 59 -3.75 -6.65 15.42
CA PHE A 59 -4.14 -8.02 15.80
C PHE A 59 -3.76 -8.43 17.22
N SER A 60 -3.65 -7.47 18.14
CA SER A 60 -3.36 -7.78 19.54
C SER A 60 -4.50 -8.55 20.20
N LYS A 61 -4.16 -9.58 20.98
CA LYS A 61 -5.12 -10.40 21.73
C LYS A 61 -5.70 -9.68 22.94
N SER A 62 -5.08 -8.59 23.41
CA SER A 62 -5.58 -7.81 24.54
C SER A 62 -5.12 -6.35 24.46
N PRO A 63 -5.95 -5.38 24.91
CA PRO A 63 -5.58 -3.96 24.87
C PRO A 63 -4.24 -3.67 25.54
N GLY A 64 -3.41 -2.86 24.89
CA GLY A 64 -2.11 -2.42 25.43
C GLY A 64 -0.95 -3.40 25.24
N LEU A 65 -1.18 -4.62 24.71
CA LEU A 65 -0.10 -5.55 24.38
C LEU A 65 0.43 -5.27 22.97
N PRO A 66 1.67 -4.80 22.80
CA PRO A 66 2.24 -4.57 21.48
C PRO A 66 2.47 -5.92 20.77
N THR A 67 2.17 -5.97 19.49
CA THR A 67 2.46 -7.10 18.59
C THR A 67 3.69 -6.83 17.72
N ILE A 68 4.03 -5.56 17.49
CA ILE A 68 5.23 -5.14 16.78
C ILE A 68 5.97 -4.10 17.61
N VAL A 69 7.26 -4.33 17.84
CA VAL A 69 8.15 -3.42 18.55
C VAL A 69 9.32 -3.02 17.63
N PRO A 70 9.46 -1.74 17.27
CA PRO A 70 10.59 -1.29 16.45
C PRO A 70 11.94 -1.44 17.15
N LYS A 71 13.00 -1.59 16.35
CA LYS A 71 14.39 -1.67 16.79
C LYS A 71 15.26 -0.65 16.04
N PRO A 72 16.38 -0.19 16.62
CA PRO A 72 16.76 -0.38 18.02
C PRO A 72 15.96 0.51 18.98
N ASP A 73 15.26 1.54 18.46
CA ASP A 73 14.43 2.42 19.26
C ASP A 73 12.97 1.95 19.26
N PRO A 74 12.46 1.44 20.40
CA PRO A 74 11.08 0.96 20.49
C PRO A 74 10.04 2.08 20.40
N ASN A 75 10.43 3.36 20.41
CA ASN A 75 9.51 4.51 20.34
C ASN A 75 9.22 5.01 18.93
N VAL A 76 9.89 4.45 17.91
CA VAL A 76 9.62 4.79 16.51
C VAL A 76 8.12 4.60 16.21
N GLN A 77 7.55 5.59 15.52
CA GLN A 77 6.14 5.57 15.14
C GLN A 77 5.96 4.66 13.92
N ILE A 78 4.93 3.81 13.98
CA ILE A 78 4.57 2.84 12.93
C ILE A 78 3.05 2.78 12.79
N GLY A 79 2.58 2.38 11.60
CA GLY A 79 1.14 2.20 11.34
C GLY A 79 0.39 3.48 10.94
N GLN A 80 1.09 4.46 10.36
CA GLN A 80 0.43 5.60 9.76
C GLN A 80 -0.42 5.15 8.56
N PHE A 81 -1.56 5.79 8.35
CA PHE A 81 -2.47 5.52 7.22
C PHE A 81 -2.85 6.80 6.46
N MET A 82 -2.09 7.88 6.67
CA MET A 82 -2.37 9.20 6.10
C MET A 82 -2.02 9.30 4.62
N GLY A 83 -1.01 8.55 4.17
CA GLY A 83 -0.59 8.59 2.76
C GLY A 83 0.64 7.74 2.48
N LEU A 84 1.09 7.73 1.22
CA LEU A 84 2.32 7.05 0.83
C LEU A 84 3.54 7.75 1.42
N SER A 85 4.51 6.98 1.90
CA SER A 85 5.84 7.51 2.21
C SER A 85 6.65 7.78 0.94
N GLU A 86 7.80 8.42 1.09
CA GLU A 86 8.76 8.58 -0.02
C GLU A 86 9.29 7.24 -0.52
N ILE A 87 9.50 6.27 0.37
CA ILE A 87 9.96 4.92 0.00
C ILE A 87 8.84 4.13 -0.68
N ASP A 88 7.58 4.27 -0.28
CA ASP A 88 6.43 3.66 -0.98
C ASP A 88 6.37 4.16 -2.44
N VAL A 89 6.52 5.48 -2.63
CA VAL A 89 6.59 6.12 -3.96
C VAL A 89 7.79 5.60 -4.76
N LEU A 90 8.95 5.46 -4.13
CA LEU A 90 10.15 4.92 -4.76
C LEU A 90 9.98 3.46 -5.18
N LYS A 91 9.41 2.61 -4.31
CA LYS A 91 9.10 1.20 -4.58
C LYS A 91 8.19 1.07 -5.79
N ILE A 92 7.12 1.86 -5.84
CA ILE A 92 6.22 1.94 -7.00
C ILE A 92 7.00 2.30 -8.27
N ASN A 93 7.76 3.41 -8.23
CA ASN A 93 8.47 3.90 -9.39
C ASN A 93 9.52 2.91 -9.89
N THR A 94 10.17 2.20 -8.96
CA THR A 94 11.18 1.19 -9.27
C THR A 94 10.55 -0.04 -9.92
N LEU A 95 9.49 -0.59 -9.31
CA LEU A 95 8.81 -1.78 -9.81
C LEU A 95 8.24 -1.57 -11.23
N TYR A 96 7.65 -0.39 -11.48
CA TYR A 96 7.03 -0.06 -12.76
C TYR A 96 7.94 0.72 -13.73
N GLN A 97 9.22 0.88 -13.37
CA GLN A 97 10.26 1.56 -14.16
C GLN A 97 9.86 2.98 -14.63
N CYS A 98 9.26 3.74 -13.73
CA CYS A 98 8.87 5.12 -13.97
C CYS A 98 10.12 6.03 -14.05
N ARG A 99 10.44 6.55 -15.24
CA ARG A 99 11.58 7.46 -15.44
C ARG A 99 11.15 8.90 -15.12
N LYS A 100 11.53 9.40 -13.93
CA LYS A 100 11.16 10.74 -13.39
C LYS A 100 9.64 10.99 -13.38
N CYS A 101 8.95 10.45 -12.38
CA CYS A 101 7.57 10.82 -12.11
C CYS A 101 7.48 11.64 -10.82
N ASN A 102 7.04 12.90 -10.94
CA ASN A 102 6.26 13.52 -9.87
C ASN A 102 4.97 12.69 -9.78
N ILE A 103 4.86 11.80 -8.79
CA ILE A 103 3.58 11.11 -8.56
C ILE A 103 2.61 12.18 -8.01
N HIS A 104 1.75 12.70 -8.87
CA HIS A 104 0.57 13.44 -8.44
C HIS A 104 -0.51 12.43 -8.04
N ILE A 105 -0.59 12.14 -6.74
CA ILE A 105 -1.71 11.39 -6.18
C ILE A 105 -2.89 12.37 -6.09
N TYR A 106 -3.83 12.25 -7.03
CA TYR A 106 -5.10 12.96 -6.91
C TYR A 106 -5.97 12.20 -5.91
N PHE A 107 -6.07 12.74 -4.69
CA PHE A 107 -7.15 12.36 -3.78
C PHE A 107 -8.44 12.96 -4.35
N PHE A 108 -9.32 12.12 -4.87
CA PHE A 108 -10.71 12.53 -5.03
C PHE A 108 -11.31 12.51 -3.62
N GLU A 109 -11.66 13.68 -3.09
CA GLU A 109 -12.45 13.78 -1.87
C GLU A 109 -13.72 12.94 -2.06
N ILE A 110 -13.78 11.80 -1.38
CA ILE A 110 -15.02 11.04 -1.28
C ILE A 110 -15.84 11.79 -0.22
N TYR A 111 -16.77 12.63 -0.68
CA TYR A 111 -17.76 13.26 0.18
C TYR A 111 -18.45 12.17 1.02
N SER A 112 -18.25 12.25 2.34
CA SER A 112 -18.98 11.60 3.45
C SER A 112 -20.13 10.65 3.08
N PHE A 113 -19.96 9.33 3.25
CA PHE A 113 -21.09 8.40 3.42
C PHE A 113 -20.84 7.29 4.44
N LYS A 114 -21.94 6.83 5.05
CA LYS A 114 -22.00 6.24 6.40
C LYS A 114 -21.61 4.77 6.55
N THR A 115 -21.34 4.00 5.50
CA THR A 115 -20.92 2.60 5.64
C THR A 115 -20.25 2.07 4.37
N LEU A 116 -19.12 1.37 4.53
CA LEU A 116 -18.29 0.76 3.46
C LEU A 116 -18.82 -0.59 2.91
N ALA A 117 -19.96 -1.07 3.43
CA ALA A 117 -20.40 -2.46 3.24
C ALA A 117 -21.04 -2.78 1.88
N ASP A 118 -21.43 -1.78 1.08
CA ASP A 118 -22.29 -1.98 -0.11
C ASP A 118 -21.62 -1.62 -1.45
N PHE A 119 -20.29 -1.45 -1.49
CA PHE A 119 -19.60 -1.00 -2.70
C PHE A 119 -18.37 -1.84 -3.04
N ASN A 120 -18.23 -2.18 -4.32
CA ASN A 120 -17.00 -2.75 -4.86
C ASN A 120 -16.06 -1.63 -5.31
N LEU A 121 -14.78 -1.74 -4.91
CA LEU A 121 -13.74 -0.82 -5.35
C LEU A 121 -13.15 -1.33 -6.68
N LEU A 122 -13.43 -0.62 -7.78
CA LEU A 122 -12.77 -0.91 -9.05
C LEU A 122 -11.54 -0.02 -9.20
N LEU A 123 -10.37 -0.65 -9.22
CA LEU A 123 -9.10 0.02 -9.51
C LEU A 123 -8.77 -0.15 -10.99
N GLN A 124 -8.67 0.96 -11.72
CA GLN A 124 -8.11 0.95 -13.07
C GLN A 124 -6.71 1.52 -13.07
N PHE A 125 -5.78 0.69 -13.54
CA PHE A 125 -4.40 1.07 -13.80
C PHE A 125 -4.28 1.46 -15.26
N LYS A 126 -4.02 2.74 -15.51
CA LYS A 126 -3.64 3.20 -16.85
C LYS A 126 -2.19 3.66 -16.80
N ARG A 127 -1.34 2.94 -17.53
CA ARG A 127 0.02 3.38 -17.82
C ARG A 127 -0.05 4.43 -18.91
N ASP A 128 0.33 5.65 -18.59
CA ASP A 128 0.72 6.66 -19.56
C ASP A 128 2.25 6.72 -19.59
N SER A 129 2.80 7.28 -20.66
CA SER A 129 4.22 7.52 -20.92
C SER A 129 5.00 8.04 -19.69
N ASN A 130 4.34 8.85 -18.86
CA ASN A 130 4.96 9.60 -17.76
C ASN A 130 4.25 9.43 -16.40
N TYR A 131 3.19 8.62 -16.32
CA TYR A 131 2.43 8.47 -15.08
C TYR A 131 1.83 7.08 -14.99
N MET A 132 1.84 6.52 -13.79
CA MET A 132 0.88 5.50 -13.44
C MET A 132 -0.35 6.20 -12.87
N ILE A 133 -1.46 6.15 -13.61
CA ILE A 133 -2.72 6.74 -13.17
C ILE A 133 -3.50 5.63 -12.48
N LEU A 134 -3.65 5.76 -11.16
CA LEU A 134 -4.59 4.97 -10.38
C LEU A 134 -5.94 5.68 -10.38
N ARG A 135 -6.93 5.12 -11.07
CA ARG A 135 -8.32 5.58 -10.94
C ARG A 135 -9.06 4.65 -10.01
N CYS A 136 -9.60 5.22 -8.95
CA CYS A 136 -10.41 4.52 -7.97
C CYS A 136 -11.88 4.82 -8.26
N TYR A 137 -12.68 3.80 -8.52
CA TYR A 137 -14.11 3.92 -8.73
C TYR A 137 -14.85 3.17 -7.62
N VAL A 138 -15.84 3.81 -7.03
CA VAL A 138 -16.81 3.17 -6.13
C VAL A 138 -17.96 2.70 -7.01
N VAL A 139 -18.18 1.39 -7.10
CA VAL A 139 -19.18 0.79 -7.97
C VAL A 139 -20.30 0.21 -7.11
N PRO A 140 -21.57 0.61 -7.30
CA PRO A 140 -22.71 -0.06 -6.67
C PRO A 140 -22.77 -1.53 -7.13
N GLU A 141 -23.03 -2.47 -6.23
CA GLU A 141 -23.11 -3.91 -6.56
C GLU A 141 -24.11 -4.25 -7.68
N SER A 142 -25.10 -3.39 -7.92
CA SER A 142 -26.15 -3.58 -8.93
C SER A 142 -25.73 -3.27 -10.37
N GLU A 143 -24.56 -2.67 -10.62
CA GLU A 143 -24.10 -2.33 -11.98
C GLU A 143 -22.88 -3.17 -12.39
N THR A 144 -23.11 -4.26 -13.14
CA THR A 144 -22.06 -5.10 -13.73
C THR A 144 -21.48 -4.55 -15.05
N GLN A 145 -21.95 -3.39 -15.54
CA GLN A 145 -21.41 -2.75 -16.75
C GLN A 145 -21.31 -1.22 -16.58
N ILE A 146 -20.10 -0.73 -16.33
CA ILE A 146 -19.82 0.70 -16.26
C ILE A 146 -19.58 1.24 -17.67
N LYS A 147 -20.43 2.17 -18.15
CA LYS A 147 -20.09 3.04 -19.28
C LYS A 147 -19.14 4.13 -18.80
N LEU A 148 -17.85 3.94 -19.04
CA LEU A 148 -16.82 4.92 -18.67
C LEU A 148 -16.93 6.17 -19.55
N PRO A 149 -17.02 7.38 -18.99
CA PRO A 149 -16.81 8.59 -19.77
C PRO A 149 -15.36 8.64 -20.27
N GLN A 150 -15.18 8.75 -21.59
CA GLN A 150 -13.87 8.87 -22.23
C GLN A 150 -13.28 10.26 -21.97
N TYR A 151 -12.49 10.41 -20.91
CA TYR A 151 -11.69 11.61 -20.71
C TYR A 151 -10.29 11.43 -21.28
N ARG A 152 -9.98 12.26 -22.30
CA ARG A 152 -8.68 12.36 -22.98
C ARG A 152 -7.78 13.28 -22.15
N MET A 153 -6.67 12.76 -21.64
CA MET A 153 -5.62 13.61 -21.05
C MET A 153 -4.55 13.89 -22.10
N LEU A 154 -4.11 15.15 -22.15
CA LEU A 154 -3.13 15.67 -23.10
C LEU A 154 -1.72 15.15 -22.76
N GLY A 155 -1.04 14.57 -23.75
CA GLY A 155 0.21 13.81 -23.57
C GLY A 155 1.50 14.60 -23.81
N VAL A 156 2.63 13.98 -23.44
CA VAL A 156 3.99 14.31 -23.88
C VAL A 156 4.73 12.99 -24.18
N PRO A 157 5.47 12.85 -25.30
CA PRO A 157 5.76 11.54 -25.88
C PRO A 157 7.07 10.87 -25.42
N ASN A 158 7.06 9.52 -25.51
CA ASN A 158 8.17 8.54 -25.61
C ASN A 158 8.52 7.68 -24.38
N CYS A 159 7.99 6.44 -24.32
CA CYS A 159 8.71 5.29 -23.73
C CYS A 159 8.21 3.95 -24.33
N ARG A 160 9.13 3.13 -24.85
CA ARG A 160 8.89 1.82 -25.49
C ARG A 160 8.70 0.71 -24.44
N HIS A 161 7.81 -0.23 -24.77
CA HIS A 161 7.59 -1.48 -24.04
C HIS A 161 8.73 -2.46 -24.29
N LEU A 162 9.15 -3.19 -23.25
CA LEU A 162 9.68 -4.55 -23.41
C LEU A 162 8.95 -5.40 -22.37
N VAL A 163 8.27 -6.42 -22.89
CA VAL A 163 7.59 -7.51 -22.19
C VAL A 163 8.64 -8.45 -21.62
#